data_AF-A0A3S0G0S0-F1
#
_entry.id   AF-A0A3S0G0S0-F1
#
_cell.length_a   1.000
_cell.length_b   1.000
_cell.length_c   1.000
_cell.angle_alpha   90.00
_cell.angle_beta   90.00
_cell.angle_gamma   90.00
#
_symmetry.space_group_name_H-M   'P 1'
#
loop_
_entity.id
_entity.type
_entity.pdbx_description
1 polymer ?
#
loop_
_entity_poly.entity_id
_entity_poly.type
_entity_poly.pdbx_seq_one_letter_code
_entity_poly.pdbx_strand_id
1 'polypeptide(L)'
;MKIKFPFIFFLLISAFWLSSCSSPLLAWNPDPVSDSSTVTITCNAEKGNQGLLNFEGPVYVHVGLITDSSRSANEWRYVRFKWGSADPEAEAKKVRKNRWSYTISNIRRFFGVKGNEKISGIAILFRAGNCFDTDCSVLRNENKSDMVIPVTHN
;
A
#
# COMPACT_ATOMS: atom_id res chain seq x y z
N MET A 1 7.41 46.22 -51.03
CA MET A 1 6.33 46.82 -50.22
C MET A 1 6.48 46.34 -48.78
N LYS A 2 6.49 47.28 -47.82
CA LYS A 2 6.81 47.07 -46.39
C LYS A 2 5.59 46.58 -45.60
N ILE A 3 5.80 45.53 -44.79
CA ILE A 3 5.37 45.29 -43.40
C ILE A 3 3.87 45.43 -43.03
N LYS A 4 3.32 44.42 -42.33
CA LYS A 4 2.67 44.54 -40.99
C LYS A 4 2.25 43.17 -40.43
N PHE A 5 3.04 42.69 -39.47
CA PHE A 5 2.61 41.70 -38.48
C PHE A 5 1.51 42.33 -37.60
N PRO A 6 0.33 41.70 -37.39
CA PRO A 6 -0.49 42.01 -36.24
C PRO A 6 -0.03 41.14 -35.07
N PHE A 7 0.75 41.79 -34.23
CA PHE A 7 0.95 41.48 -32.83
C PHE A 7 -0.42 41.58 -32.11
N ILE A 8 -1.29 40.57 -32.22
CA ILE A 8 -2.46 40.25 -31.36
C ILE A 8 -2.86 38.79 -31.69
N PHE A 9 -2.08 37.84 -31.19
CA PHE A 9 -2.64 36.58 -30.69
C PHE A 9 -1.88 36.27 -29.38
N PHE A 10 -1.92 37.29 -28.52
CA PHE A 10 -1.54 37.17 -27.13
C PHE A 10 -2.72 36.47 -26.43
N LEU A 11 -2.40 35.41 -25.68
CA LEU A 11 -3.17 34.95 -24.53
C LEU A 11 -4.44 34.13 -24.82
N LEU A 12 -4.33 32.82 -25.06
CA LEU A 12 -5.35 31.80 -24.65
C LEU A 12 -4.94 30.34 -24.94
N ILE A 13 -3.68 29.97 -24.70
CA ILE A 13 -3.35 28.56 -24.38
C ILE A 13 -2.64 28.57 -23.03
N SER A 14 -3.32 29.17 -22.05
CA SER A 14 -3.02 28.98 -20.64
C SER A 14 -3.41 27.56 -20.28
N ALA A 15 -2.44 26.65 -20.40
CA ALA A 15 -2.07 25.79 -19.28
C ALA A 15 -3.26 25.18 -18.51
N PHE A 16 -4.08 24.36 -19.17
CA PHE A 16 -4.81 23.32 -18.44
C PHE A 16 -3.89 22.11 -18.33
N TRP A 17 -2.81 22.28 -17.55
CA TRP A 17 -2.09 21.13 -17.01
C TRP A 17 -3.07 20.45 -16.06
N LEU A 18 -3.82 19.49 -16.58
CA LEU A 18 -4.49 18.48 -15.77
C LEU A 18 -3.37 17.73 -15.05
N SER A 19 -2.97 18.25 -13.89
CA SER A 19 -2.15 17.54 -12.91
C SER A 19 -2.93 16.29 -12.55
N SER A 20 -2.65 15.21 -13.28
CA SER A 20 -3.15 13.89 -12.95
C SER A 20 -2.48 13.51 -11.64
N CYS A 21 -3.18 13.73 -10.53
CA CYS A 21 -2.76 13.25 -9.22
C CYS A 21 -2.74 11.72 -9.30
N SER A 22 -1.58 11.17 -9.65
CA SER A 22 -1.41 9.73 -9.75
C SER A 22 -1.40 9.18 -8.32
N SER A 23 -2.44 8.41 -8.00
CA SER A 23 -2.51 7.80 -6.68
C SER A 23 -1.49 6.64 -6.58
N PRO A 24 -0.71 6.58 -5.49
CA PRO A 24 0.35 5.58 -5.33
C PRO A 24 -0.20 4.16 -5.18
N LEU A 25 0.70 3.17 -5.25
CA LEU A 25 0.37 1.76 -4.99
C LEU A 25 -0.15 1.54 -3.57
N LEU A 26 0.54 2.14 -2.59
CA LEU A 26 0.10 2.22 -1.20
C LEU A 26 0.03 3.69 -0.79
N ALA A 27 -1.02 4.03 -0.05
CA ALA A 27 -1.11 5.27 0.72
C ALA A 27 -1.41 4.88 2.16
N TRP A 28 -0.84 5.59 3.14
CA TRP A 28 -1.10 5.34 4.54
C TRP A 28 -1.25 6.64 5.31
N ASN A 29 -1.90 6.57 6.46
CA ASN A 29 -2.04 7.67 7.39
C ASN A 29 -2.04 7.16 8.85
N PRO A 30 -1.28 7.78 9.77
CA PRO A 30 -0.41 8.93 9.57
C PRO A 30 0.86 8.61 8.78
N ASP A 31 1.46 9.62 8.16
CA ASP A 31 2.80 9.56 7.58
C ASP A 31 3.64 10.72 8.17
N PRO A 32 4.72 10.46 8.93
CA PRO A 32 5.32 9.15 9.18
C PRO A 32 4.49 8.25 10.13
N VAL A 33 4.69 6.94 10.02
CA VAL A 33 4.08 5.95 10.90
C VAL A 33 4.90 5.79 12.18
N SER A 34 4.23 5.70 13.33
CA SER A 34 4.81 5.36 14.63
C SER A 34 4.31 3.98 15.08
N ASP A 35 5.17 3.20 15.73
CA ASP A 35 4.88 1.85 16.22
C ASP A 35 3.78 1.76 17.31
N SER A 36 3.35 2.89 17.85
CA SER A 36 2.30 3.01 18.87
C SER A 36 1.01 3.63 18.33
N SER A 37 1.02 4.17 17.11
CA SER A 37 -0.13 4.83 16.52
C SER A 37 -1.06 3.85 15.81
N THR A 38 -2.27 4.34 15.50
CA THR A 38 -3.15 3.65 14.55
C THR A 38 -2.74 4.06 13.15
N VAL A 39 -2.58 3.10 12.24
CA VAL A 39 -2.28 3.34 10.83
C VAL A 39 -3.37 2.75 9.96
N THR A 40 -3.86 3.51 8.99
CA THR A 40 -4.74 3.01 7.93
C THR A 40 -3.97 2.98 6.63
N ILE A 41 -3.92 1.80 6.01
CA ILE A 41 -3.18 1.52 4.78
C ILE A 41 -4.20 1.27 3.68
N THR A 42 -4.11 1.99 2.57
CA THR A 42 -4.97 1.83 1.40
C THR A 42 -4.13 1.42 0.20
N CYS A 43 -4.55 0.36 -0.49
CA CYS A 43 -3.89 -0.09 -1.72
C CYS A 43 -4.63 0.36 -2.98
N ASN A 44 -3.89 0.38 -4.08
CA ASN A 44 -4.38 0.66 -5.42
C ASN A 44 -3.91 -0.42 -6.39
N ALA A 45 -4.80 -1.36 -6.73
CA ALA A 45 -4.50 -2.45 -7.66
C ALA A 45 -4.37 -2.01 -9.13
N GLU A 46 -4.58 -0.73 -9.44
CA GLU A 46 -4.24 -0.13 -10.74
C GLU A 46 -2.72 0.13 -10.88
N LYS A 47 -1.95 -0.09 -9.81
CA LYS A 47 -0.49 0.08 -9.72
C LYS A 47 0.19 -1.24 -9.32
N GLY A 48 1.52 -1.23 -9.24
CA GLY A 48 2.29 -2.40 -8.83
C GLY A 48 2.21 -3.52 -9.87
N ASN A 49 2.17 -4.78 -9.43
CA ASN A 49 2.03 -5.94 -10.32
C ASN A 49 0.60 -6.14 -10.86
N GLN A 50 -0.36 -5.30 -10.47
CA GLN A 50 -1.77 -5.40 -10.86
C GLN A 50 -2.44 -6.75 -10.54
N GLY A 51 -1.91 -7.52 -9.59
CA GLY A 51 -2.39 -8.90 -9.31
C GLY A 51 -3.80 -8.99 -8.70
N LEU A 52 -4.42 -7.85 -8.38
CA LEU A 52 -5.83 -7.73 -7.95
C LEU A 52 -6.65 -6.79 -8.85
N LEU A 53 -6.14 -6.45 -10.04
CA LEU A 53 -6.85 -5.57 -10.96
C LEU A 53 -8.16 -6.20 -11.39
N ASN A 54 -9.27 -5.47 -11.22
CA ASN A 54 -10.63 -5.94 -11.47
C ASN A 54 -11.04 -7.19 -10.67
N PHE A 55 -10.38 -7.48 -9.54
CA PHE A 55 -10.76 -8.60 -8.70
C PHE A 55 -12.15 -8.39 -8.08
N GLU A 56 -13.04 -9.37 -8.28
CA GLU A 56 -14.40 -9.38 -7.77
C GLU A 56 -14.51 -10.39 -6.63
N GLY A 57 -14.18 -9.95 -5.41
CA GLY A 57 -14.25 -10.78 -4.21
C GLY A 57 -13.75 -10.06 -2.96
N PRO A 58 -13.88 -10.68 -1.78
CA PRO A 58 -13.26 -10.19 -0.56
C PRO A 58 -11.73 -10.25 -0.68
N VAL A 59 -11.07 -9.18 -0.26
CA VAL A 59 -9.62 -9.05 -0.27
C VAL A 59 -9.14 -9.09 1.17
N TYR A 60 -8.06 -9.82 1.42
CA TYR A 60 -7.50 -10.03 2.74
C TYR A 60 -6.05 -9.54 2.77
N VAL A 61 -5.56 -9.18 3.94
CA VAL A 61 -4.15 -8.86 4.14
C VAL A 61 -3.35 -10.08 4.59
N HIS A 62 -2.14 -10.20 4.08
CA HIS A 62 -1.07 -10.92 4.76
C HIS A 62 -0.10 -9.86 5.28
N VAL A 63 0.09 -9.80 6.60
CA VAL A 63 0.79 -8.70 7.24
C VAL A 63 1.75 -9.22 8.32
N GLY A 64 2.93 -8.61 8.37
CA GLY A 64 3.97 -8.85 9.35
C GLY A 64 4.84 -7.61 9.53
N LEU A 65 5.95 -7.77 10.25
CA LEU A 65 6.87 -6.69 10.59
C LEU A 65 8.26 -6.95 10.03
N ILE A 66 8.95 -5.88 9.66
CA ILE A 66 10.41 -5.85 9.54
C ILE A 66 10.94 -5.22 10.82
N THR A 67 11.94 -5.88 11.42
CA THR A 67 12.51 -5.49 12.71
C THR A 67 14.03 -5.41 12.64
N ASP A 68 14.68 -4.97 13.70
CA ASP A 68 16.13 -5.10 13.88
C ASP A 68 16.64 -6.56 13.85
N SER A 69 15.75 -7.53 14.09
CA SER A 69 16.03 -8.96 13.99
C SER A 69 15.80 -9.54 12.58
N SER A 70 15.32 -8.75 11.62
CA SER A 70 15.15 -9.15 10.22
C SER A 70 16.45 -8.92 9.43
N ARG A 71 16.92 -9.91 8.65
CA ARG A 71 18.13 -9.75 7.83
C ARG A 71 17.86 -9.12 6.46
N SER A 72 16.60 -9.09 6.04
CA SER A 72 16.17 -8.48 4.77
C SER A 72 14.69 -8.09 4.80
N ALA A 73 14.24 -7.36 3.78
CA ALA A 73 12.82 -6.99 3.60
C ALA A 73 11.88 -8.17 3.32
N ASN A 74 12.42 -9.37 3.04
CA ASN A 74 11.64 -10.59 2.83
C ASN A 74 11.59 -11.46 4.09
N GLU A 75 12.36 -11.14 5.13
CA GLU A 75 12.37 -11.90 6.39
C GLU A 75 11.41 -11.27 7.39
N TRP A 76 10.11 -11.50 7.14
CA TRP A 76 9.04 -10.96 7.96
C TRP A 76 9.03 -11.65 9.33
N ARG A 77 8.87 -10.85 10.38
CA ARG A 77 8.59 -11.29 11.76
C ARG A 77 7.12 -11.04 12.08
N TYR A 78 6.62 -11.66 13.15
CA TYR A 78 5.26 -11.43 13.68
C TYR A 78 4.16 -11.52 12.61
N VAL A 79 4.25 -12.47 11.68
CA VAL A 79 3.22 -12.67 10.66
C VAL A 79 1.90 -13.03 11.33
N ARG A 80 0.88 -12.18 11.19
CA ARG A 80 -0.34 -12.26 11.99
C ARG A 80 -1.31 -13.33 11.51
N PHE A 81 -1.44 -13.47 10.18
CA PHE A 81 -2.46 -14.32 9.55
C PHE A 81 -1.82 -15.38 8.68
N LYS A 82 -2.37 -16.60 8.72
CA LYS A 82 -1.95 -17.71 7.85
C LYS A 82 -2.12 -17.32 6.38
N TRP A 83 -1.10 -17.58 5.55
CA TRP A 83 -1.18 -17.35 4.10
C TRP A 83 -2.41 -18.02 3.49
N GLY A 84 -3.07 -17.32 2.57
CA GLY A 84 -4.24 -17.81 1.83
C GLY A 84 -5.54 -17.99 2.63
N SER A 85 -5.53 -17.80 3.94
CA SER A 85 -6.75 -17.91 4.77
C SER A 85 -7.80 -16.84 4.49
N ALA A 86 -9.07 -17.11 4.80
CA ALA A 86 -10.14 -16.11 4.81
C ALA A 86 -10.48 -15.70 6.25
N ASP A 87 -9.46 -15.43 7.07
CA ASP A 87 -9.65 -14.95 8.44
C ASP A 87 -10.43 -13.61 8.41
N PRO A 88 -11.59 -13.51 9.10
CA PRO A 88 -12.36 -12.27 9.14
C PRO A 88 -11.59 -11.07 9.68
N GLU A 89 -10.62 -11.27 10.59
CA GLU A 89 -9.76 -10.19 11.09
C GLU A 89 -8.78 -9.67 10.03
N ALA A 90 -8.50 -10.47 8.99
CA ALA A 90 -7.61 -10.10 7.89
C ALA A 90 -8.35 -9.41 6.74
N GLU A 91 -9.69 -9.35 6.75
CA GLU A 91 -10.44 -8.81 5.63
C GLU A 91 -10.23 -7.29 5.50
N ALA A 92 -9.80 -6.88 4.30
CA ALA A 92 -9.63 -5.48 3.95
C ALA A 92 -10.97 -4.87 3.52
N LYS A 93 -11.23 -3.65 3.96
CA LYS A 93 -12.44 -2.91 3.60
C LYS A 93 -12.34 -2.40 2.16
N LYS A 94 -13.30 -2.76 1.30
CA LYS A 94 -13.39 -2.19 -0.04
C LYS A 94 -13.67 -0.68 0.05
N VAL A 95 -12.81 0.14 -0.56
CA VAL A 95 -12.95 1.60 -0.61
C VAL A 95 -13.68 2.01 -1.89
N ARG A 96 -13.21 1.49 -3.03
CA ARG A 96 -13.83 1.62 -4.36
C ARG A 96 -13.30 0.53 -5.29
N LYS A 97 -13.64 0.59 -6.57
CA LYS A 97 -13.06 -0.32 -7.58
C LYS A 97 -11.53 -0.30 -7.49
N ASN A 98 -10.92 -1.49 -7.47
CA ASN A 98 -9.48 -1.74 -7.39
C ASN A 98 -8.78 -1.18 -6.13
N ARG A 99 -9.53 -0.85 -5.07
CA ARG A 99 -8.96 -0.24 -3.85
C ARG A 99 -9.58 -0.78 -2.59
N TRP A 100 -8.69 -1.14 -1.66
CA TRP A 100 -9.05 -1.67 -0.36
C TRP A 100 -8.19 -1.00 0.71
N SER A 101 -8.73 -0.90 1.92
CA SER A 101 -8.03 -0.36 3.08
C SER A 101 -8.01 -1.36 4.23
N TYR A 102 -6.95 -1.31 5.02
CA TYR A 102 -6.78 -2.09 6.23
C TYR A 102 -6.22 -1.20 7.33
N THR A 103 -6.81 -1.27 8.52
CA THR A 103 -6.44 -0.43 9.66
C THR A 103 -5.84 -1.28 10.77
N ILE A 104 -4.65 -0.89 11.23
CA ILE A 104 -3.95 -1.50 12.35
C ILE A 104 -3.98 -0.50 13.51
N SER A 105 -4.69 -0.85 14.58
CA SER A 105 -4.73 -0.04 15.80
C SER A 105 -3.58 -0.42 16.72
N ASN A 106 -2.62 0.50 16.90
CA ASN A 106 -1.40 0.30 17.69
C ASN A 106 -0.58 -0.91 17.22
N ILE A 107 0.46 -0.65 16.41
CA ILE A 107 1.25 -1.69 15.75
C ILE A 107 1.85 -2.67 16.76
N ARG A 108 2.53 -2.20 17.82
CA ARG A 108 3.12 -3.09 18.84
C ARG A 108 2.09 -4.03 19.47
N ARG A 109 0.93 -3.49 19.88
CA ARG A 109 -0.13 -4.28 20.50
C ARG A 109 -0.76 -5.26 19.52
N PHE A 110 -1.03 -4.84 18.29
CA PHE A 110 -1.63 -5.69 17.26
C PHE A 110 -0.76 -6.92 16.95
N PHE A 111 0.56 -6.74 16.89
CA PHE A 111 1.51 -7.82 16.61
C PHE A 111 2.02 -8.54 17.88
N GLY A 112 1.64 -8.06 19.08
CA GLY A 112 2.10 -8.64 20.35
C GLY A 112 3.61 -8.50 20.58
N VAL A 113 4.23 -7.47 20.02
CA VAL A 113 5.67 -7.20 20.18
C VAL A 113 5.96 -6.83 21.63
N LYS A 114 6.87 -7.55 22.26
CA LYS A 114 7.26 -7.34 23.67
C LYS A 114 8.61 -6.65 23.76
N GLY A 115 8.80 -5.84 24.79
CA GLY A 115 10.07 -5.18 25.06
C GLY A 115 10.43 -4.12 24.02
N ASN A 116 11.74 -3.96 23.78
CA ASN A 116 12.31 -2.83 23.06
C ASN A 116 12.72 -3.16 21.62
N GLU A 117 12.21 -4.25 21.04
CA GLU A 117 12.49 -4.61 19.65
C GLU A 117 12.10 -3.46 18.72
N LYS A 118 13.02 -3.08 17.82
CA LYS A 118 12.84 -1.95 16.91
C LYS A 118 12.08 -2.41 15.67
N ILE A 119 10.91 -1.83 15.43
CA ILE A 119 10.08 -2.11 14.26
C ILE A 119 10.42 -1.11 13.15
N SER A 120 11.19 -1.53 12.14
CA SER A 120 11.60 -0.67 11.04
C SER A 120 10.57 -0.58 9.91
N GLY A 121 9.63 -1.52 9.83
CA GLY A 121 8.57 -1.46 8.82
C GLY A 121 7.42 -2.43 9.03
N ILE A 122 6.31 -2.15 8.35
CA ILE A 122 5.16 -3.04 8.20
C ILE A 122 5.25 -3.65 6.81
N ALA A 123 5.41 -4.97 6.74
CA ALA A 123 5.35 -5.69 5.47
C ALA A 123 3.91 -6.15 5.24
N ILE A 124 3.37 -5.86 4.05
CA ILE A 124 1.95 -6.07 3.76
C ILE A 124 1.71 -6.48 2.32
N LEU A 125 0.79 -7.42 2.14
CA LEU A 125 0.26 -7.84 0.84
C LEU A 125 -1.26 -7.89 0.92
N PHE A 126 -1.92 -7.43 -0.14
CA PHE A 126 -3.35 -7.61 -0.34
C PHE A 126 -3.54 -8.80 -1.28
N ARG A 127 -4.44 -9.72 -0.94
CA ARG A 127 -4.64 -10.96 -1.70
C ARG A 127 -6.08 -11.44 -1.68
N ALA A 128 -6.41 -12.37 -2.59
CA ALA A 128 -7.62 -13.16 -2.52
C ALA A 128 -7.62 -14.07 -1.25
N GLY A 129 -8.81 -14.46 -0.80
CA GLY A 129 -9.01 -15.46 0.25
C GLY A 129 -9.11 -16.88 -0.29
N ASN A 130 -9.02 -17.87 0.61
CA ASN A 130 -9.17 -19.30 0.31
C ASN A 130 -8.33 -19.79 -0.88
N CYS A 131 -7.10 -19.28 -0.98
CA CYS A 131 -6.15 -19.63 -2.03
C CYS A 131 -5.00 -20.47 -1.46
N PHE A 132 -4.33 -21.23 -2.32
CA PHE A 132 -3.20 -22.08 -1.94
C PHE A 132 -1.93 -21.65 -2.69
N ASP A 133 -0.83 -21.54 -1.93
CA ASP A 133 0.53 -21.32 -2.45
C ASP A 133 0.60 -20.23 -3.54
N THR A 134 0.99 -20.61 -4.77
CA THR A 134 1.21 -19.73 -5.93
C THR A 134 -0.05 -19.32 -6.66
N ASP A 135 -1.18 -20.01 -6.42
CA ASP A 135 -2.45 -19.75 -7.12
C ASP A 135 -3.22 -18.57 -6.51
N CYS A 136 -2.61 -17.87 -5.55
CA CYS A 136 -3.22 -16.72 -4.92
C CYS A 136 -3.01 -15.44 -5.72
N SER A 137 -4.12 -14.84 -6.19
CA SER A 137 -4.10 -13.45 -6.69
C SER A 137 -3.64 -12.52 -5.57
N VAL A 138 -2.54 -11.80 -5.83
CA VAL A 138 -1.86 -10.98 -4.82
C VAL A 138 -1.31 -9.70 -5.44
N LEU A 139 -1.56 -8.58 -4.78
CA LEU A 139 -1.00 -7.28 -5.11
C LEU A 139 0.39 -7.12 -4.48
N ARG A 140 1.36 -6.74 -5.30
CA ARG A 140 2.78 -6.57 -4.98
C ARG A 140 3.34 -5.30 -5.61
N ASN A 141 4.60 -4.98 -5.30
CA ASN A 141 5.35 -4.03 -6.12
C ASN A 141 5.44 -4.51 -7.58
N GLU A 142 5.73 -3.59 -8.49
CA GLU A 142 5.85 -3.87 -9.93
C GLU A 142 6.93 -4.93 -10.23
N ASN A 143 8.05 -4.89 -9.50
CA ASN A 143 9.10 -5.91 -9.55
C ASN A 143 8.73 -7.24 -8.84
N LYS A 144 7.47 -7.41 -8.44
CA LYS A 144 6.91 -8.53 -7.67
C LYS A 144 7.49 -8.71 -6.27
N SER A 145 8.30 -7.77 -5.77
CA SER A 145 8.72 -7.81 -4.36
C SER A 145 7.55 -7.47 -3.43
N ASP A 146 7.73 -7.84 -2.17
CA ASP A 146 6.79 -7.48 -1.12
C ASP A 146 6.77 -5.97 -0.86
N MET A 147 5.60 -5.47 -0.44
CA MET A 147 5.42 -4.06 -0.12
C MET A 147 5.73 -3.82 1.35
N VAL A 148 6.52 -2.79 1.64
CA VAL A 148 6.94 -2.44 3.00
C VAL A 148 6.68 -0.96 3.24
N ILE A 149 6.03 -0.65 4.36
CA ILE A 149 5.77 0.71 4.84
C ILE A 149 6.77 1.00 5.95
N PRO A 150 7.57 2.08 5.86
CA PRO A 150 8.54 2.41 6.89
C PRO A 150 7.85 2.82 8.19
N VAL A 151 8.41 2.37 9.31
CA VAL A 151 8.02 2.80 10.65
C VAL A 151 9.17 3.61 11.23
N THR A 152 8.82 4.80 11.73
CA THR A 152 9.78 5.71 12.33
C THR A 152 9.79 5.56 13.85
N HIS A 153 10.95 5.82 14.43
CA HIS A 153 11.13 5.98 15.87
C HIS A 153 11.62 7.41 16.09
N ASN A 154 10.98 8.12 17.01
CA ASN A 154 11.44 9.43 17.47
C ASN A 154 12.53 9.27 18.53
#